data_AF-A0A934H7K5-F1
#
_entry.id   AF-A0A934H7K5-F1
#
_cell.length_a   1.000
_cell.length_b   1.000
_cell.length_c   1.000
_cell.angle_alpha   90.00
_cell.angle_beta   90.00
_cell.angle_gamma   90.00
#
_symmetry.space_group_name_H-M   'P 1'
#
loop_
_entity.id
_entity.type
_entity.pdbx_description
1 polymer ?
#
loop_
_entity_poly.entity_id
_entity_poly.type
_entity_poly.pdbx_seq_one_letter_code
_entity_poly.pdbx_strand_id
1 'polypeptide(L)'
;MKRRLDLLLVGRGLAESRQRAQALIMAGAVTVSGQVADKAGAMVPLEADIAVTPPPQFVSRGGLKLGKALDEFRVDVSGLVCLDVGASTGGFTDCLLQRGAARVYAVDVGRGQLDW
;
A
#
# COMPACT_ATOMS: atom_id res chain seq x y z
N MET A 1 -15.88 -0.03 28.63
CA MET A 1 -16.49 1.00 27.76
C MET A 1 -16.25 0.63 26.28
N LYS A 2 -17.18 0.92 25.37
CA LYS A 2 -17.06 0.64 23.93
C LYS A 2 -17.23 1.92 23.12
N ARG A 3 -16.59 2.03 21.97
CA ARG A 3 -16.70 3.16 21.02
C ARG A 3 -16.80 2.64 19.59
N ARG A 4 -17.38 3.44 18.69
CA ARG A 4 -17.37 3.14 17.26
C ARG A 4 -15.94 3.04 16.74
N LEU A 5 -15.68 2.04 15.89
CA LEU A 5 -14.36 1.78 15.33
C LEU A 5 -13.79 3.00 14.56
N ASP A 6 -14.60 3.65 13.71
CA ASP A 6 -14.17 4.84 12.96
C ASP A 6 -13.68 5.98 13.86
N LEU A 7 -14.40 6.25 14.95
CA LEU A 7 -14.01 7.26 15.94
C LEU A 7 -12.85 6.81 16.83
N LEU A 8 -12.71 5.50 17.08
CA LEU A 8 -11.62 4.95 17.88
C LEU A 8 -10.30 5.00 17.12
N LEU A 9 -10.29 4.74 15.81
CA LEU A 9 -9.12 4.89 14.95
C LEU A 9 -8.58 6.33 14.96
N VAL A 10 -9.46 7.32 14.81
CA VAL A 10 -9.08 8.74 14.90
C VAL A 10 -8.59 9.09 16.30
N GLY A 11 -9.30 8.65 17.34
CA GLY A 11 -8.93 8.91 18.74
C GLY A 11 -7.59 8.31 19.15
N ARG A 12 -7.13 7.26 18.47
CA ARG A 12 -5.81 6.64 18.67
C ARG A 12 -4.74 7.13 17.68
N GLY A 13 -5.05 8.10 16.81
CA GLY A 13 -4.11 8.59 15.79
C GLY A 13 -3.80 7.58 14.67
N LEU A 14 -4.60 6.52 14.53
CA LEU A 14 -4.46 5.50 13.48
C LEU A 14 -5.08 5.94 12.15
N ALA A 15 -5.82 7.04 12.15
CA ALA A 15 -6.35 7.70 10.96
C ALA A 15 -6.46 9.21 11.21
N GLU A 16 -6.11 10.02 10.21
CA GLU A 16 -6.10 11.48 10.30
C GLU A 16 -7.49 12.11 10.39
N SER A 17 -8.51 11.41 9.87
CA SER A 17 -9.90 11.87 9.88
C SER A 17 -10.85 10.69 9.94
N ARG A 18 -12.10 10.97 10.32
CA ARG A 18 -13.15 9.95 10.36
C ARG A 18 -13.43 9.37 8.97
N GLN A 19 -13.36 10.20 7.92
CA GLN A 19 -13.52 9.75 6.53
C GLN A 19 -12.37 8.82 6.13
N ARG A 20 -11.12 9.15 6.52
CA ARG A 20 -9.98 8.28 6.25
C ARG A 20 -10.09 6.94 6.99
N ALA A 21 -10.55 6.98 8.25
CA ALA A 21 -10.81 5.77 9.03
C ALA A 21 -11.86 4.86 8.34
N GLN A 22 -12.95 5.43 7.85
CA GLN A 22 -13.98 4.68 7.12
C GLN A 22 -13.43 4.05 5.83
N ALA A 23 -12.64 4.81 5.06
CA ALA A 23 -11.99 4.29 3.86
C ALA A 23 -11.05 3.12 4.16
N LEU A 24 -10.25 3.19 5.24
CA LEU A 24 -9.35 2.11 5.65
C LEU A 24 -10.13 0.84 6.04
N ILE A 25 -11.23 0.99 6.78
CA ILE A 25 -12.10 -0.13 7.17
C ILE A 25 -12.73 -0.77 5.92
N MET A 26 -13.26 0.06 5.01
CA MET A 26 -13.86 -0.42 3.75
C MET A 26 -12.84 -1.12 2.84
N ALA A 27 -11.59 -0.67 2.87
CA ALA A 27 -10.50 -1.31 2.13
C ALA A 27 -10.00 -2.62 2.77
N GLY A 28 -10.58 -3.05 3.90
CA GLY A 28 -10.13 -4.22 4.65
C GLY A 28 -8.75 -4.02 5.30
N ALA A 29 -8.29 -2.77 5.43
CA ALA A 29 -6.98 -2.44 5.97
C ALA A 29 -6.96 -2.37 7.51
N VAL A 30 -8.08 -2.63 8.18
CA VAL A 30 -8.17 -2.55 9.65
C VAL A 30 -8.50 -3.92 10.22
N THR A 31 -7.73 -4.36 11.21
CA THR A 31 -8.04 -5.56 12.00
C THR A 31 -8.35 -5.19 13.44
N VAL A 32 -9.24 -5.95 14.07
CA VAL A 32 -9.58 -5.87 15.50
C VAL A 32 -9.39 -7.27 16.07
N SER A 33 -8.49 -7.41 17.04
CA SER A 33 -8.13 -8.72 17.64
C SER A 33 -7.78 -9.77 16.58
N GLY A 34 -7.03 -9.37 15.55
CA GLY A 34 -6.58 -10.25 14.47
C GLY A 34 -7.61 -10.60 13.40
N GLN A 35 -8.84 -10.05 13.46
CA GLN A 35 -9.88 -10.25 12.44
C GLN A 35 -10.10 -8.97 11.65
N VAL A 36 -10.26 -9.07 10.32
CA VAL A 36 -10.56 -7.90 9.47
C VAL A 36 -11.91 -7.31 9.89
N ALA A 37 -11.92 -6.00 10.16
CA ALA A 37 -13.13 -5.26 10.46
C ALA A 37 -13.69 -4.65 9.17
N ASP A 38 -14.97 -4.88 8.91
CA ASP A 38 -15.69 -4.44 7.71
C ASP A 38 -16.73 -3.34 7.99
N LYS A 39 -17.03 -3.06 9.27
CA LYS A 39 -18.07 -2.14 9.72
C LYS A 39 -17.51 -0.97 10.53
N ALA A 40 -17.52 0.22 9.94
CA ALA A 40 -17.07 1.45 10.59
C ALA A 40 -17.83 1.79 11.89
N GLY A 41 -19.13 1.46 11.94
CA GLY A 41 -19.98 1.70 13.11
C GLY A 41 -19.89 0.62 14.20
N ALA A 42 -19.03 -0.40 14.05
CA ALA A 42 -18.91 -1.47 15.03
C ALA A 42 -18.46 -0.92 16.40
N MET A 43 -19.14 -1.36 17.46
CA MET A 43 -18.82 -0.98 18.84
C MET A 43 -17.69 -1.86 19.38
N VAL A 44 -16.50 -1.30 19.45
CA VAL A 44 -15.26 -1.99 19.82
C VAL A 44 -14.83 -1.55 21.23
N PRO A 45 -14.33 -2.46 22.10
CA PRO A 45 -13.74 -2.10 23.38
C PRO A 45 -12.63 -1.05 23.22
N LEU A 46 -12.54 -0.11 24.16
CA LEU A 46 -11.50 0.93 24.13
C LEU A 46 -10.07 0.39 24.21
N GLU A 47 -9.88 -0.84 24.69
CA GLU A 47 -8.59 -1.53 24.82
C GLU A 47 -8.40 -2.65 23.79
N ALA A 48 -9.28 -2.75 22.79
CA ALA A 48 -9.12 -3.76 21.75
C ALA A 48 -7.78 -3.57 21.02
N ASP A 49 -7.13 -4.67 20.67
CA ASP A 49 -5.98 -4.65 19.77
C ASP A 49 -6.47 -4.28 18.36
N ILE A 50 -5.94 -3.18 17.81
CA ILE A 50 -6.34 -2.64 16.51
C ILE A 50 -5.09 -2.36 15.72
N ALA A 51 -4.98 -2.98 14.54
CA ALA A 51 -3.91 -2.71 13.60
C ALA A 51 -4.48 -2.13 12.30
N VAL A 52 -3.70 -1.22 11.70
CA VAL A 52 -3.97 -0.66 10.38
C VAL A 52 -2.85 -1.08 9.45
N THR A 53 -3.19 -1.80 8.39
CA THR A 53 -2.26 -2.16 7.34
C THR A 53 -1.86 -0.89 6.57
N PRO A 54 -0.57 -0.56 6.49
CA PRO A 54 -0.12 0.57 5.70
C PRO A 54 -0.45 0.33 4.21
N PRO A 55 -0.65 1.41 3.42
CA PRO A 55 -0.78 1.25 1.98
C PRO A 55 0.45 0.54 1.41
N PRO A 56 0.28 -0.27 0.35
CA PRO A 56 1.41 -0.91 -0.30
C PRO A 56 2.37 0.16 -0.83
N GLN A 57 3.67 -0.07 -0.68
CA GLN A 57 4.70 0.85 -1.17
C GLN A 57 4.67 0.99 -2.69
N PHE A 58 4.30 -0.07 -3.40
CA PHE A 58 4.25 -0.12 -4.85
C PHE A 58 2.87 -0.56 -5.34
N VAL A 59 2.48 -0.15 -6.55
CA VAL A 59 1.20 -0.53 -7.20
C VAL A 59 0.97 -2.04 -7.31
N SER A 60 2.03 -2.86 -7.20
CA SER A 60 1.90 -4.30 -7.05
C SER A 60 2.99 -4.91 -6.19
N ARG A 61 2.74 -6.13 -5.68
CA ARG A 61 3.74 -6.93 -4.94
C ARG A 61 5.00 -7.21 -5.76
N GLY A 62 4.96 -7.03 -7.08
CA GLY A 62 6.16 -7.11 -7.93
C GLY A 62 7.23 -6.12 -7.49
N GLY A 63 6.87 -4.87 -7.17
CA GLY A 63 7.84 -3.84 -6.78
C GLY A 63 8.69 -4.24 -5.57
N LEU A 64 8.13 -4.98 -4.61
CA LEU A 64 8.88 -5.50 -3.45
C LEU A 64 10.02 -6.45 -3.86
N LYS A 65 9.82 -7.23 -4.93
CA LYS A 65 10.84 -8.15 -5.45
C LYS A 65 12.00 -7.39 -6.06
N LEU A 66 11.70 -6.40 -6.92
CA LEU A 66 12.74 -5.58 -7.55
C LEU A 66 13.46 -4.73 -6.51
N GLY A 67 12.73 -4.07 -5.60
CA GLY A 67 13.32 -3.27 -4.54
C GLY A 67 14.32 -4.08 -3.71
N LYS A 68 13.94 -5.29 -3.29
CA LYS A 68 14.88 -6.19 -2.59
C LYS A 68 16.08 -6.56 -3.46
N ALA A 69 15.88 -6.88 -4.74
CA ALA A 69 16.98 -7.22 -5.63
C ALA A 69 17.98 -6.06 -5.79
N LEU A 70 17.49 -4.83 -5.97
CA LEU A 70 18.34 -3.64 -6.07
C LEU A 70 19.15 -3.41 -4.79
N ASP A 71 18.55 -3.63 -3.62
CA ASP A 71 19.25 -3.50 -2.33
C ASP A 71 20.32 -4.57 -2.14
N GLU A 72 19.98 -5.84 -2.35
CA GLU A 72 20.89 -6.97 -2.14
C GLU A 72 22.06 -6.96 -3.13
N PHE A 73 21.77 -6.63 -4.40
CA PHE A 73 22.79 -6.53 -5.44
C PHE A 73 23.47 -5.16 -5.52
N ARG A 74 23.06 -4.20 -4.67
CA ARG A 74 23.62 -2.84 -4.59
C ARG A 74 23.63 -2.12 -5.94
N VAL A 75 22.53 -2.20 -6.65
CA VAL A 75 22.34 -1.53 -7.95
C VAL A 75 21.64 -0.19 -7.72
N ASP A 76 22.36 0.90 -8.00
CA ASP A 76 21.77 2.24 -8.03
C ASP A 76 21.18 2.52 -9.42
N VAL A 77 19.90 2.90 -9.44
CA VAL A 77 19.15 3.24 -10.65
C VAL A 77 18.91 4.74 -10.81
N SER A 78 19.41 5.54 -9.86
CA SER A 78 19.24 6.99 -9.84
C SER A 78 19.75 7.63 -11.13
N GLY A 79 18.91 8.43 -11.78
CA GLY A 79 19.24 9.13 -13.02
C GLY A 79 19.30 8.24 -14.27
N LEU A 80 19.11 6.93 -14.15
CA LEU A 80 19.20 6.00 -15.29
C LEU A 80 17.92 5.99 -16.11
N VAL A 81 18.07 5.58 -17.38
CA VAL A 81 16.95 5.19 -18.23
C VAL A 81 16.83 3.67 -18.17
N CYS A 82 15.70 3.17 -17.69
CA CYS A 82 15.45 1.75 -17.47
C CYS A 82 14.44 1.18 -18.48
N LEU A 83 14.49 -0.13 -18.69
CA LEU A 83 13.53 -0.90 -19.46
C LEU A 83 12.89 -1.95 -18.52
N ASP A 84 11.57 -1.90 -18.38
CA ASP A 84 10.77 -2.88 -17.64
C ASP A 84 10.02 -3.77 -18.64
N VAL A 85 10.42 -5.03 -18.75
CA VAL A 85 9.85 -6.00 -19.71
C VAL A 85 8.87 -6.92 -19.00
N GLY A 86 7.62 -6.90 -19.43
CA GLY A 86 6.51 -7.56 -18.73
C GLY A 86 5.99 -6.70 -17.58
N ALA A 87 5.80 -5.40 -17.82
CA ALA A 87 5.45 -4.42 -16.79
C ALA A 87 4.17 -4.76 -16.03
N SER A 88 3.22 -5.46 -16.66
CA SER A 88 1.93 -5.84 -16.09
C SER A 88 1.23 -4.62 -15.46
N THR A 89 0.88 -4.67 -14.17
CA THR A 89 0.27 -3.55 -13.45
C THR A 89 1.25 -2.43 -13.08
N GLY A 90 2.55 -2.59 -13.34
CA GLY A 90 3.56 -1.53 -13.21
C GLY A 90 4.39 -1.58 -11.93
N GLY A 91 4.36 -2.68 -11.16
CA GLY A 91 5.06 -2.74 -9.87
C GLY A 91 6.58 -2.51 -9.95
N PHE A 92 7.24 -3.02 -10.99
CA PHE A 92 8.69 -2.79 -11.19
C PHE A 92 8.95 -1.36 -11.68
N THR A 93 8.16 -0.89 -12.65
CA THR A 93 8.18 0.50 -13.11
C THR A 93 8.04 1.51 -11.96
N ASP A 94 7.06 1.34 -11.08
CA ASP A 94 6.85 2.18 -9.90
C ASP A 94 8.06 2.13 -8.94
N CYS A 95 8.59 0.92 -8.66
CA CYS A 95 9.80 0.77 -7.86
C CYS A 95 11.01 1.51 -8.44
N LEU A 96 11.23 1.45 -9.76
CA LEU A 96 12.33 2.15 -10.44
C LEU A 96 12.18 3.66 -10.35
N LEU A 97 10.97 4.18 -10.58
CA LEU A 97 10.68 5.61 -10.51
C LEU A 97 10.83 6.15 -9.08
N GLN A 98 10.28 5.46 -8.08
CA GLN A 98 10.46 5.83 -6.66
C GLN A 98 11.93 5.81 -6.23
N ARG A 99 12.76 4.95 -6.85
CA ARG A 99 14.21 4.90 -6.62
C ARG A 99 15.03 5.84 -7.50
N GLY A 100 14.37 6.77 -8.20
CA GLY A 100 15.04 7.88 -8.87
C GLY A 100 15.48 7.59 -10.30
N ALA A 101 15.01 6.53 -10.96
CA ALA A 101 15.20 6.38 -12.40
C ALA A 101 14.66 7.60 -13.14
N ALA A 102 15.43 8.15 -14.09
CA ALA A 102 15.04 9.33 -14.85
C ALA A 102 13.90 9.03 -15.84
N ARG A 103 13.84 7.79 -16.35
CA ARG A 103 12.80 7.32 -17.26
C ARG A 103 12.71 5.80 -17.20
N VAL A 104 11.50 5.27 -17.33
CA VAL A 104 11.26 3.83 -17.49
C VAL A 104 10.44 3.59 -18.77
N TYR A 105 10.96 2.76 -19.66
CA TYR A 105 10.18 2.19 -20.76
C TYR A 105 9.48 0.94 -20.24
N ALA A 106 8.16 1.02 -20.04
CA ALA A 106 7.34 -0.11 -19.62
C ALA A 106 6.81 -0.83 -20.87
N VAL A 107 7.24 -2.07 -21.09
CA VAL A 107 6.84 -2.89 -22.24
C VAL A 107 6.01 -4.07 -21.74
N ASP A 108 4.82 -4.24 -22.29
CA ASP A 108 3.97 -5.39 -22.03
C ASP A 108 3.23 -5.81 -23.30
N VAL A 109 2.88 -7.10 -23.40
CA VAL A 109 2.09 -7.65 -24.50
C VAL A 109 0.59 -7.54 -24.24
N GLY A 110 0.20 -7.38 -22.98
CA GLY A 110 -1.17 -7.15 -22.54
C GLY A 110 -1.65 -5.73 -22.85
N ARG A 111 -2.97 -5.55 -22.83
CA ARG A 111 -3.62 -4.24 -23.03
C ARG A 111 -4.28 -3.77 -21.73
N GLY A 112 -4.21 -2.47 -21.46
CA GLY A 112 -4.86 -1.84 -20.30
C GLY A 112 -4.41 -2.41 -18.95
N GLN A 113 -3.14 -2.81 -18.84
CA GLN A 113 -2.62 -3.46 -17.63
C GLN A 113 -2.10 -2.47 -16.59
N LEU A 114 -1.44 -1.38 -17.03
CA LEU A 114 -0.82 -0.41 -16.14
C LEU A 114 -1.87 0.28 -15.26
N ASP A 115 -1.55 0.38 -13.98
CA ASP A 115 -2.30 1.19 -13.02
C ASP A 115 -2.18 2.68 -13.39
N TRP A 116 -3.24 3.47 -13.16
CA TRP A 116 -3.39 4.85 -13.65
C TRP A 116 -3.70 5.85 -12.55
#